data_AF-A0A358M3U7-F1
#
_entry.id   AF-A0A358M3U7-F1
#
_cell.length_a   1.000
_cell.length_b   1.000
_cell.length_c   1.000
_cell.angle_alpha   90.00
_cell.angle_beta   90.00
_cell.angle_gamma   90.00
#
_symmetry.space_group_name_H-M   'P 1'
#
loop_
_entity.id
_entity.type
_entity.pdbx_description
1 polymer ?
#
loop_
_entity_poly.entity_id
_entity_poly.type
_entity_poly.pdbx_seq_one_letter_code
_entity_poly.pdbx_strand_id
1 'polypeptide(L)'
;MQKKWFFILTAMIAAVLCVQLFAVNAATFTYEETYEDYDLETTMDDMYMSFEWTELFGSGNAVVQGEENKYLNISGYFAMEYATALDENVDAYSISCDMRVLENGDGIGMFLRSGNMLYKDNVAWHHMANPYMLPMHYYEWDWYAENGGTKGSSGMGSSGIVIMPQLQEGTNGVIKINFKSHEEDGLNVGNISYSFDSPVPVSEFFKITAEERDSEIRISVNSELLATITFSEEGVYEDDVFYDTPADFKEVYYKNAVLKDAAGNEVLSLSNARIAVDGKFAFASRNGAFDLDNFKADYIYDEVVEATPENTPSDASNATPEETASLAPIQTTGPSEESKGPSATDNGTEDGASRSYVWLIIVIAVAVLAAVVVVVIIRSRKKSA
;
A
#
# COMPACT_ATOMS: atom_id res chain seq x y z
N MET A 1 -10.92 54.35 27.56
CA MET A 1 -10.48 52.95 27.78
C MET A 1 -11.18 51.94 26.86
N GLN A 2 -12.48 52.07 26.55
CA GLN A 2 -13.23 51.09 25.74
C GLN A 2 -12.70 50.79 24.32
N LYS A 3 -12.12 51.78 23.61
CA LYS A 3 -11.59 51.55 22.25
C LYS A 3 -10.37 50.63 22.19
N LYS A 4 -9.51 50.60 23.23
CA LYS A 4 -8.33 49.72 23.28
C LYS A 4 -8.73 48.26 23.52
N TRP A 5 -9.78 48.03 24.32
CA TRP A 5 -10.32 46.69 24.57
C TRP A 5 -10.99 46.09 23.34
N PHE A 6 -11.67 46.91 22.54
CA PHE A 6 -12.25 46.46 21.26
C PHE A 6 -11.17 46.00 20.27
N PHE A 7 -10.08 46.76 20.10
CA PHE A 7 -8.99 46.38 19.21
C PHE A 7 -8.28 45.08 19.65
N ILE A 8 -8.07 44.88 20.95
CA ILE A 8 -7.45 43.67 21.48
C ILE A 8 -8.38 42.46 21.29
N LEU A 9 -9.69 42.63 21.50
CA LEU A 9 -10.68 41.57 21.30
C LEU A 9 -10.78 41.17 19.81
N THR A 10 -10.78 42.15 18.90
CA THR A 10 -10.81 41.87 17.45
C THR A 10 -9.52 41.20 16.96
N ALA A 11 -8.35 41.60 17.48
CA ALA A 11 -7.08 40.95 17.16
C ALA A 11 -6.99 39.52 17.70
N MET A 12 -7.54 39.26 18.89
CA MET A 12 -7.62 37.90 19.44
C MET A 12 -8.60 37.02 18.67
N ILE A 13 -9.76 37.54 18.27
CA ILE A 13 -10.72 36.79 17.45
C ILE A 13 -10.13 36.51 16.06
N ALA A 14 -9.42 37.46 15.45
CA ALA A 14 -8.71 37.24 14.19
C ALA A 14 -7.58 36.21 14.35
N ALA A 15 -6.82 36.23 15.44
CA ALA A 15 -5.78 35.23 15.71
C ALA A 15 -6.37 33.84 15.95
N VAL A 16 -7.49 33.72 16.67
CA VAL A 16 -8.19 32.44 16.88
C VAL A 16 -8.82 31.93 15.58
N LEU A 17 -9.39 32.80 14.76
CA LEU A 17 -9.90 32.43 13.43
C LEU A 17 -8.77 32.07 12.45
N CYS A 18 -7.63 32.76 12.48
CA CYS A 18 -6.46 32.40 11.66
C CYS A 18 -5.81 31.09 12.10
N VAL A 19 -5.81 30.75 13.40
CA VAL A 19 -5.32 29.44 13.88
C VAL A 19 -6.32 28.31 13.58
N GLN A 20 -7.62 28.60 13.52
CA GLN A 20 -8.65 27.63 13.13
C GLN A 20 -8.80 27.44 11.61
N LEU A 21 -8.31 28.37 10.79
CA LEU A 21 -8.34 28.27 9.32
C LEU A 21 -7.16 27.45 8.74
N PHE A 22 -6.23 26.98 9.57
CA PHE A 22 -5.11 26.13 9.16
C PHE A 22 -4.93 24.89 10.07
N ALA A 23 -5.99 24.44 10.74
CA ALA A 23 -6.02 23.05 11.17
C ALA A 23 -6.20 22.20 9.91
N VAL A 24 -5.09 21.90 9.22
CA VAL A 24 -5.03 20.79 8.27
C VAL A 24 -5.35 19.57 9.12
N ASN A 25 -6.59 19.09 9.06
CA ASN A 25 -6.95 17.82 9.66
C ASN A 25 -6.41 16.76 8.71
N ALA A 26 -5.13 16.40 8.84
CA ALA A 26 -4.65 15.22 8.14
C ALA A 26 -5.39 14.02 8.73
N ALA A 27 -6.06 13.25 7.87
CA ALA A 27 -6.70 12.02 8.30
C ALA A 27 -5.60 10.98 8.59
N THR A 28 -5.64 10.38 9.76
CA THR A 28 -4.70 9.31 10.14
C THR A 28 -5.42 7.98 10.16
N PHE A 29 -4.85 6.98 9.49
CA PHE A 29 -5.29 5.60 9.57
C PHE A 29 -4.20 4.76 10.23
N THR A 30 -4.58 3.87 11.14
CA THR A 30 -3.68 2.92 11.80
C THR A 30 -4.29 1.54 11.69
N TYR A 31 -3.49 0.59 11.21
CA TYR A 31 -3.77 -0.83 11.27
C TYR A 31 -2.67 -1.51 12.09
N GLU A 32 -3.08 -2.45 12.94
CA GLU A 32 -2.20 -3.25 13.80
C GLU A 32 -2.67 -4.69 13.73
N GLU A 33 -1.72 -5.61 13.58
CA GLU A 33 -1.98 -7.04 13.61
C GLU A 33 -1.18 -7.69 14.72
N THR A 34 -1.90 -8.29 15.66
CA THR A 34 -1.34 -9.06 16.78
C THR A 34 -1.96 -10.44 16.72
N TYR A 35 -1.14 -11.49 16.56
CA TYR A 35 -1.65 -12.85 16.32
C TYR A 35 -2.27 -13.53 17.56
N GLU A 36 -2.44 -12.78 18.65
CA GLU A 36 -2.90 -13.24 19.96
C GLU A 36 -4.30 -13.86 19.95
N ASP A 37 -5.19 -13.37 19.08
CA ASP A 37 -6.59 -13.81 19.01
C ASP A 37 -6.79 -15.11 18.21
N TYR A 38 -5.75 -15.63 17.53
CA TYR A 38 -5.84 -16.83 16.70
C TYR A 38 -5.40 -18.09 17.44
N ASP A 39 -6.02 -19.23 17.13
CA ASP A 39 -5.55 -20.52 17.63
C ASP A 39 -4.21 -20.91 16.95
N LEU A 40 -3.39 -21.70 17.65
CA LEU A 40 -2.17 -22.25 17.05
C LEU A 40 -2.52 -23.11 15.82
N GLU A 41 -1.62 -23.12 14.84
CA GLU A 41 -1.77 -23.79 13.55
C GLU A 41 -2.89 -23.21 12.66
N THR A 42 -3.51 -22.09 13.04
CA THR A 42 -4.39 -21.34 12.13
C THR A 42 -3.58 -20.90 10.92
N THR A 43 -4.03 -21.24 9.73
CA THR A 43 -3.38 -20.86 8.46
C THR A 43 -3.79 -19.46 8.06
N MET A 44 -2.99 -18.77 7.24
CA MET A 44 -3.36 -17.43 6.76
C MET A 44 -4.70 -17.38 6.03
N ASP A 45 -5.01 -18.41 5.22
CA ASP A 45 -6.32 -18.54 4.56
C ASP A 45 -7.50 -18.59 5.55
N ASP A 46 -7.28 -19.12 6.75
CA ASP A 46 -8.29 -19.23 7.80
C ASP A 46 -8.35 -18.00 8.72
N MET A 47 -7.39 -17.07 8.62
CA MET A 47 -7.35 -15.85 9.44
C MET A 47 -8.32 -14.77 8.91
N TYR A 48 -8.92 -14.03 9.84
CA TYR A 48 -9.78 -12.87 9.52
C TYR A 48 -8.99 -11.70 8.91
N MET A 49 -7.66 -11.73 9.00
CA MET A 49 -6.74 -10.80 8.33
C MET A 49 -6.86 -10.82 6.80
N SER A 50 -7.50 -11.84 6.22
CA SER A 50 -7.69 -12.01 4.77
C SER A 50 -8.39 -10.83 4.05
N PHE A 51 -9.00 -9.89 4.79
CA PHE A 51 -9.53 -8.65 4.21
C PHE A 51 -8.46 -7.57 3.98
N GLU A 52 -7.43 -7.52 4.83
CA GLU A 52 -6.36 -6.52 4.80
C GLU A 52 -5.07 -7.09 4.19
N TRP A 53 -4.94 -8.41 4.16
CA TRP A 53 -3.83 -9.13 3.56
C TRP A 53 -4.33 -10.13 2.54
N THR A 54 -3.74 -10.10 1.35
CA THR A 54 -4.01 -11.09 0.30
C THR A 54 -2.85 -12.06 0.25
N GLU A 55 -3.11 -13.36 0.47
CA GLU A 55 -2.15 -14.41 0.15
C GLU A 55 -2.00 -14.50 -1.37
N LEU A 56 -0.76 -14.48 -1.83
CA LEU A 56 -0.43 -14.56 -3.24
C LEU A 56 0.31 -15.85 -3.50
N PHE A 57 -0.23 -16.63 -4.45
CA PHE A 57 0.30 -17.85 -5.08
C PHE A 57 1.47 -18.50 -4.33
N GLY A 58 1.39 -19.74 -3.87
CA GLY A 58 2.58 -20.37 -3.31
C GLY A 58 2.34 -21.81 -2.88
N SER A 59 3.42 -22.55 -2.66
CA SER A 59 3.37 -23.85 -1.98
C SER A 59 4.00 -23.79 -0.59
N GLY A 60 4.34 -22.58 -0.13
CA GLY A 60 4.81 -22.31 1.20
C GLY A 60 3.68 -22.35 2.22
N ASN A 61 4.02 -22.07 3.48
CA ASN A 61 3.06 -22.07 4.59
C ASN A 61 3.20 -20.76 5.37
N ALA A 62 2.07 -20.25 5.84
CA ALA A 62 2.00 -19.21 6.87
C ALA A 62 1.01 -19.67 7.94
N VAL A 63 1.53 -19.95 9.14
CA VAL A 63 0.73 -20.50 10.25
C VAL A 63 1.03 -19.81 11.57
N VAL A 64 0.00 -19.64 12.39
CA VAL A 64 0.16 -19.07 13.73
C VAL A 64 0.88 -20.06 14.63
N GLN A 65 2.00 -19.64 15.20
CA GLN A 65 2.79 -20.40 16.16
C GLN A 65 3.05 -19.56 17.42
N GLY A 66 3.64 -20.19 18.43
CA GLY A 66 3.99 -19.56 19.70
C GLY A 66 3.33 -20.24 20.91
N GLU A 67 3.53 -19.64 22.08
CA GLU A 67 2.90 -20.09 23.33
C GLU A 67 2.24 -18.89 24.03
N GLU A 68 3.04 -18.09 24.75
CA GLU A 68 2.58 -16.86 25.44
C GLU A 68 2.56 -15.64 24.51
N ASN A 69 3.40 -15.63 23.47
CA ASN A 69 3.42 -14.63 22.40
C ASN A 69 3.21 -15.37 21.09
N LYS A 70 2.15 -15.04 20.36
CA LYS A 70 1.82 -15.67 19.08
C LYS A 70 2.36 -14.84 17.92
N TYR A 71 2.81 -15.53 16.88
CA TYR A 71 3.40 -14.93 15.70
C TYR A 71 3.06 -15.77 14.46
N LEU A 72 3.22 -15.18 13.27
CA LEU A 72 3.05 -15.88 12.01
C LEU A 72 4.38 -16.48 11.56
N ASN A 73 4.48 -17.81 11.54
CA ASN A 73 5.60 -18.53 10.98
C ASN A 73 5.41 -18.70 9.47
N ILE A 74 6.33 -18.14 8.68
CA ILE A 74 6.29 -18.14 7.22
C ILE A 74 7.46 -18.97 6.68
N SER A 75 7.19 -19.89 5.75
CA SER A 75 8.23 -20.72 5.14
C SER A 75 7.93 -21.15 3.70
N GLY A 76 8.97 -21.54 2.96
CA GLY A 76 8.84 -22.09 1.60
C GLY A 76 8.69 -21.00 0.53
N TYR A 77 7.84 -21.24 -0.48
CA TYR A 77 7.50 -20.26 -1.52
C TYR A 77 6.19 -19.58 -1.15
N PHE A 78 6.27 -18.37 -0.59
CA PHE A 78 5.13 -17.68 -0.02
C PHE A 78 5.22 -16.18 -0.27
N ALA A 79 4.09 -15.53 -0.54
CA ALA A 79 3.96 -14.09 -0.43
C ALA A 79 2.59 -13.69 0.12
N MET A 80 2.57 -12.59 0.85
CA MET A 80 1.35 -11.88 1.25
C MET A 80 1.50 -10.39 0.98
N GLU A 81 0.47 -9.79 0.40
CA GLU A 81 0.41 -8.37 0.05
C GLU A 81 -0.59 -7.65 0.94
N TYR A 82 -0.22 -6.47 1.43
CA TYR A 82 -1.12 -5.61 2.17
C TYR A 82 -2.06 -4.90 1.20
N ALA A 83 -3.36 -5.00 1.46
CA ALA A 83 -4.43 -4.59 0.54
C ALA A 83 -4.46 -3.07 0.30
N THR A 84 -4.00 -2.27 1.26
CA THR A 84 -3.94 -0.82 1.11
C THR A 84 -2.78 -0.43 0.19
N ALA A 85 -3.11 0.08 -0.99
CA ALA A 85 -2.16 0.69 -1.90
C ALA A 85 -1.72 2.08 -1.40
N LEU A 86 -0.48 2.44 -1.69
CA LEU A 86 0.08 3.78 -1.53
C LEU A 86 -0.33 4.63 -2.73
N ASP A 87 -1.59 5.09 -2.75
CA ASP A 87 -2.08 5.97 -3.79
C ASP A 87 -1.68 7.44 -3.60
N GLU A 88 -2.06 8.29 -4.55
CA GLU A 88 -1.76 9.73 -4.58
C GLU A 88 -2.24 10.52 -3.36
N ASN A 89 -3.13 9.97 -2.53
CA ASN A 89 -3.66 10.65 -1.35
C ASN A 89 -2.87 10.35 -0.08
N VAL A 90 -1.90 9.42 -0.13
CA VAL A 90 -1.01 9.10 1.00
C VAL A 90 0.20 10.05 0.99
N ASP A 91 0.24 10.98 1.93
CA ASP A 91 1.36 11.94 2.06
C ASP A 91 2.59 11.34 2.72
N ALA A 92 2.34 10.48 3.72
CA ALA A 92 3.37 9.86 4.53
C ALA A 92 2.85 8.56 5.14
N TYR A 93 3.77 7.64 5.39
CA TYR A 93 3.45 6.40 6.09
C TYR A 93 4.57 5.98 7.05
N SER A 94 4.22 5.11 7.99
CA SER A 94 5.16 4.34 8.80
C SER A 94 4.70 2.89 8.84
N ILE A 95 5.52 1.99 8.31
CA ILE A 95 5.31 0.54 8.43
C ILE A 95 6.33 -0.01 9.41
N SER A 96 5.90 -0.86 10.34
CA SER A 96 6.81 -1.58 11.21
C SER A 96 6.35 -2.99 11.50
N CYS A 97 7.29 -3.89 11.76
CA CYS A 97 7.03 -5.24 12.20
C CYS A 97 8.21 -5.78 13.00
N ASP A 98 7.95 -6.79 13.82
CA ASP A 98 8.99 -7.61 14.43
C ASP A 98 9.22 -8.83 13.55
N MET A 99 10.48 -9.11 13.23
CA MET A 99 10.88 -10.24 12.41
C MET A 99 11.92 -11.10 13.13
N ARG A 100 11.92 -12.39 12.84
CA ARG A 100 13.00 -13.32 13.23
C ARG A 100 13.34 -14.23 12.05
N VAL A 101 14.61 -14.28 11.64
CA VAL A 101 15.05 -15.14 10.53
C VAL A 101 15.41 -16.53 11.07
N LEU A 102 14.79 -17.55 10.49
CA LEU A 102 15.04 -18.96 10.84
C LEU A 102 15.94 -19.64 9.80
N GLU A 103 15.69 -19.35 8.53
CA GLU A 103 16.46 -19.89 7.40
C GLU A 103 16.49 -18.87 6.25
N ASN A 104 17.66 -18.65 5.66
CA ASN A 104 17.82 -17.68 4.58
C ASN A 104 17.08 -18.08 3.29
N GLY A 105 17.11 -19.37 2.95
CA GLY A 105 16.68 -19.84 1.63
C GLY A 105 17.41 -19.14 0.49
N ASP A 106 16.67 -18.87 -0.60
CA ASP A 106 17.09 -17.99 -1.68
C ASP A 106 16.77 -16.51 -1.35
N GLY A 107 15.87 -16.27 -0.41
CA GLY A 107 15.61 -14.96 0.16
C GLY A 107 14.33 -14.91 0.99
N ILE A 108 14.32 -13.99 1.94
CA ILE A 108 13.12 -13.50 2.63
C ILE A 108 13.13 -11.98 2.52
N GLY A 109 11.97 -11.33 2.57
CA GLY A 109 11.96 -9.88 2.50
C GLY A 109 10.65 -9.20 2.84
N MET A 110 10.79 -7.99 3.37
CA MET A 110 9.73 -6.99 3.44
C MET A 110 9.85 -6.07 2.22
N PHE A 111 8.79 -5.99 1.45
CA PHE A 111 8.70 -5.24 0.21
C PHE A 111 8.03 -3.90 0.47
N LEU A 112 8.65 -2.82 0.01
CA LEU A 112 8.13 -1.46 0.05
C LEU A 112 7.96 -0.94 -1.38
N ARG A 113 6.93 -0.12 -1.62
CA ARG A 113 6.67 0.53 -2.91
C ARG A 113 6.75 -0.46 -4.08
N SER A 114 6.23 -1.67 -3.89
CA SER A 114 6.20 -2.71 -4.94
C SER A 114 4.95 -2.54 -5.80
N GLY A 115 5.13 -2.64 -7.10
CA GLY A 115 4.04 -2.47 -8.07
C GLY A 115 3.35 -3.79 -8.44
N ASN A 116 2.67 -3.74 -9.57
CA ASN A 116 1.90 -4.84 -10.10
C ASN A 116 2.78 -6.01 -10.59
N MET A 117 2.16 -7.19 -10.65
CA MET A 117 2.80 -8.39 -11.17
C MET A 117 3.16 -8.22 -12.65
N LEU A 118 4.42 -8.49 -12.97
CA LEU A 118 4.95 -8.44 -14.33
C LEU A 118 4.89 -9.82 -14.99
N TYR A 119 4.68 -9.85 -16.29
CA TYR A 119 4.91 -11.03 -17.11
C TYR A 119 6.13 -10.84 -18.00
N LYS A 120 7.13 -11.71 -17.84
CA LYS A 120 8.31 -11.74 -18.72
C LYS A 120 8.45 -13.10 -19.39
N ASP A 121 8.93 -13.08 -20.64
CA ASP A 121 9.19 -14.30 -21.39
C ASP A 121 10.53 -14.90 -20.95
N ASN A 122 10.49 -15.96 -20.12
CA ASN A 122 11.70 -16.60 -19.59
C ASN A 122 12.27 -17.61 -20.59
N VAL A 123 13.04 -17.12 -21.55
CA VAL A 123 13.63 -17.93 -22.64
C VAL A 123 14.55 -19.03 -22.11
N ALA A 124 15.28 -18.79 -21.01
CA ALA A 124 16.11 -19.82 -20.37
C ALA A 124 15.32 -21.08 -19.97
N TRP A 125 14.01 -20.94 -19.75
CA TRP A 125 13.11 -22.01 -19.33
C TRP A 125 12.24 -22.59 -20.46
N HIS A 126 12.42 -22.16 -21.71
CA HIS A 126 11.67 -22.68 -22.88
C HIS A 126 11.90 -24.17 -23.18
N HIS A 127 12.91 -24.79 -22.56
CA HIS A 127 13.16 -26.22 -22.66
C HIS A 127 12.17 -27.07 -21.84
N MET A 128 11.32 -26.46 -21.01
CA MET A 128 10.24 -27.14 -20.29
C MET A 128 8.99 -27.31 -21.16
N ALA A 129 8.15 -28.29 -20.83
CA ALA A 129 7.04 -28.74 -21.67
C ALA A 129 5.95 -27.68 -21.95
N ASN A 130 6.00 -26.53 -21.28
CA ASN A 130 5.05 -25.43 -21.45
C ASN A 130 5.83 -24.10 -21.27
N PRO A 131 6.26 -23.41 -22.35
CA PRO A 131 6.96 -22.14 -22.23
C PRO A 131 5.99 -21.14 -21.59
N TYR A 132 6.23 -20.86 -20.32
CA TYR A 132 5.36 -20.08 -19.45
C TYR A 132 5.86 -18.63 -19.47
N MET A 133 4.97 -17.67 -19.72
CA MET A 133 5.23 -16.30 -19.30
C MET A 133 5.42 -16.34 -17.80
N LEU A 134 6.58 -15.93 -17.31
CA LEU A 134 6.91 -15.96 -15.89
C LEU A 134 6.13 -14.83 -15.19
N PRO A 135 5.16 -15.13 -14.31
CA PRO A 135 4.58 -14.15 -13.41
C PRO A 135 5.66 -13.78 -12.41
N MET A 136 6.19 -12.58 -12.52
CA MET A 136 7.18 -12.05 -11.63
C MET A 136 6.48 -11.16 -10.62
N HIS A 137 6.47 -11.64 -9.39
CA HIS A 137 6.04 -10.88 -8.22
C HIS A 137 6.90 -11.26 -7.03
N TYR A 138 6.64 -10.69 -5.86
CA TYR A 138 7.30 -10.90 -4.58
C TYR A 138 8.35 -12.03 -4.46
N TYR A 139 7.99 -13.27 -4.12
CA TYR A 139 8.98 -14.35 -3.93
C TYR A 139 9.54 -14.92 -5.24
N GLU A 140 9.00 -14.52 -6.40
CA GLU A 140 9.41 -15.10 -7.67
C GLU A 140 10.80 -14.63 -8.05
N TRP A 141 11.59 -15.59 -8.53
CA TRP A 141 12.94 -15.31 -9.01
C TRP A 141 12.84 -14.61 -10.35
N ASP A 142 13.60 -13.53 -10.55
CA ASP A 142 13.56 -12.79 -11.80
C ASP A 142 14.38 -13.42 -12.93
N TRP A 143 15.19 -14.45 -12.66
CA TRP A 143 16.01 -15.16 -13.64
C TRP A 143 16.89 -14.23 -14.51
N TYR A 144 17.24 -13.04 -14.00
CA TYR A 144 17.92 -12.01 -14.78
C TYR A 144 19.24 -12.48 -15.38
N ALA A 145 20.16 -12.96 -14.52
CA ALA A 145 21.48 -13.43 -14.92
C ALA A 145 21.39 -14.72 -15.74
N GLU A 146 20.43 -15.59 -15.43
CA GLU A 146 20.17 -16.84 -16.15
C GLU A 146 19.69 -16.61 -17.58
N ASN A 147 19.08 -15.45 -17.85
CA ASN A 147 18.72 -14.99 -19.19
C ASN A 147 19.80 -14.08 -19.82
N GLY A 148 21.03 -14.14 -19.31
CA GLY A 148 22.19 -13.44 -19.89
C GLY A 148 22.39 -12.01 -19.42
N GLY A 149 21.71 -11.60 -18.35
CA GLY A 149 21.94 -10.33 -17.67
C GLY A 149 23.34 -10.24 -17.04
N THR A 150 23.98 -9.07 -17.13
CA THR A 150 25.36 -8.85 -16.67
C THR A 150 25.55 -7.59 -15.84
N LYS A 151 24.57 -6.68 -15.82
CA LYS A 151 24.65 -5.37 -15.16
C LYS A 151 24.11 -5.37 -13.72
N GLY A 152 23.36 -6.41 -13.34
CA GLY A 152 22.86 -6.66 -12.00
C GLY A 152 22.97 -8.13 -11.59
N SER A 153 22.29 -8.51 -10.51
CA SER A 153 22.11 -9.91 -10.11
C SER A 153 20.67 -10.35 -10.26
N SER A 154 20.45 -11.66 -10.30
CA SER A 154 19.11 -12.22 -10.10
C SER A 154 18.68 -12.12 -8.63
N GLY A 155 17.39 -12.20 -8.39
CA GLY A 155 16.80 -11.99 -7.08
C GLY A 155 15.28 -12.09 -7.08
N MET A 156 14.69 -11.93 -5.90
CA MET A 156 13.24 -11.97 -5.72
C MET A 156 12.57 -10.66 -6.18
N GLY A 157 11.34 -10.77 -6.69
CA GLY A 157 10.44 -9.65 -6.95
C GLY A 157 10.59 -9.03 -8.33
N SER A 158 9.59 -8.23 -8.73
CA SER A 158 9.53 -7.52 -10.02
C SER A 158 9.86 -6.04 -9.91
N SER A 159 9.41 -5.40 -8.83
CA SER A 159 9.54 -3.96 -8.58
C SER A 159 9.70 -3.67 -7.08
N GLY A 160 9.99 -2.42 -6.73
CA GLY A 160 10.09 -1.92 -5.37
C GLY A 160 11.47 -2.01 -4.72
N ILE A 161 11.45 -1.81 -3.41
CA ILE A 161 12.58 -1.91 -2.49
C ILE A 161 12.32 -3.11 -1.59
N VAL A 162 13.30 -4.00 -1.44
CA VAL A 162 13.19 -5.18 -0.59
C VAL A 162 14.20 -5.07 0.55
N ILE A 163 13.71 -5.07 1.78
CA ILE A 163 14.52 -5.18 2.99
C ILE A 163 14.64 -6.67 3.31
N MET A 164 15.85 -7.21 3.16
CA MET A 164 16.16 -8.63 3.25
C MET A 164 17.11 -8.89 4.42
N PRO A 165 16.61 -9.22 5.62
CA PRO A 165 17.47 -9.69 6.70
C PRO A 165 18.03 -11.07 6.36
N GLN A 166 19.30 -11.31 6.67
CA GLN A 166 19.99 -12.58 6.37
C GLN A 166 20.89 -13.02 7.52
N LEU A 167 20.76 -14.28 7.90
CA LEU A 167 21.68 -14.96 8.81
C LEU A 167 23.09 -14.99 8.20
N GLN A 168 24.08 -14.72 9.03
CA GLN A 168 25.49 -14.88 8.69
C GLN A 168 26.23 -15.45 9.90
N GLU A 169 26.95 -16.55 9.69
CA GLU A 169 27.61 -17.28 10.76
C GLU A 169 28.65 -16.41 11.48
N GLY A 170 28.58 -16.38 12.82
CA GLY A 170 29.52 -15.64 13.65
C GLY A 170 29.30 -14.13 13.71
N THR A 171 28.20 -13.62 13.14
CA THR A 171 27.80 -12.20 13.22
C THR A 171 26.35 -12.07 13.70
N ASN A 172 25.86 -10.83 13.78
CA ASN A 172 24.45 -10.53 13.99
C ASN A 172 23.58 -10.80 12.74
N GLY A 173 24.17 -11.25 11.63
CA GLY A 173 23.55 -11.21 10.32
C GLY A 173 23.71 -9.85 9.64
N VAL A 174 23.09 -9.73 8.48
CA VAL A 174 23.08 -8.51 7.67
C VAL A 174 21.65 -8.10 7.33
N ILE A 175 21.44 -6.80 7.13
CA ILE A 175 20.23 -6.25 6.52
C ILE A 175 20.61 -5.81 5.11
N LYS A 176 20.19 -6.58 4.11
CA LYS A 176 20.40 -6.27 2.71
C LYS A 176 19.24 -5.42 2.19
N ILE A 177 19.55 -4.26 1.62
CA ILE A 177 18.58 -3.42 0.90
C ILE A 177 18.75 -3.71 -0.58
N ASN A 178 17.69 -4.24 -1.19
CA ASN A 178 17.67 -4.63 -2.59
C ASN A 178 16.73 -3.71 -3.39
N PHE A 179 17.22 -3.14 -4.48
CA PHE A 179 16.43 -2.37 -5.43
C PHE A 179 16.19 -3.19 -6.68
N LYS A 180 14.94 -3.25 -7.14
CA LYS A 180 14.63 -3.72 -8.48
C LYS A 180 15.03 -2.68 -9.51
N SER A 181 15.76 -3.09 -10.54
CA SER A 181 16.22 -2.22 -11.63
C SER A 181 15.68 -2.69 -12.98
N HIS A 182 15.57 -1.75 -13.91
CA HIS A 182 15.37 -2.02 -15.34
C HIS A 182 16.72 -2.03 -16.04
N GLU A 183 17.11 -3.17 -16.57
CA GLU A 183 18.34 -3.32 -17.33
C GLU A 183 18.03 -3.56 -18.82
N GLU A 184 18.94 -3.22 -19.73
CA GLU A 184 18.72 -3.47 -21.16
C GLU A 184 18.90 -4.94 -21.58
N ASP A 185 19.59 -5.73 -20.74
CA ASP A 185 19.89 -7.15 -20.94
C ASP A 185 19.05 -8.05 -20.00
N GLY A 186 19.26 -9.37 -20.07
CA GLY A 186 18.47 -10.33 -19.29
C GLY A 186 16.98 -10.27 -19.61
N LEU A 187 16.14 -10.26 -18.57
CA LEU A 187 14.68 -10.09 -18.67
C LEU A 187 14.20 -8.64 -18.45
N ASN A 188 15.11 -7.67 -18.53
CA ASN A 188 14.86 -6.26 -18.23
C ASN A 188 14.38 -5.97 -16.79
N VAL A 189 14.54 -6.94 -15.90
CA VAL A 189 14.27 -6.84 -14.47
C VAL A 189 15.48 -7.44 -13.76
N GLY A 190 16.28 -6.59 -13.12
CA GLY A 190 17.46 -6.99 -12.37
C GLY A 190 17.41 -6.50 -10.93
N ASN A 191 18.51 -6.74 -10.20
CA ASN A 191 18.68 -6.30 -8.83
C ASN A 191 20.02 -5.61 -8.63
N ILE A 192 20.01 -4.57 -7.82
CA ILE A 192 21.22 -3.97 -7.26
C ILE A 192 21.00 -3.78 -5.77
N SER A 193 21.99 -4.13 -4.96
CA SER A 193 21.83 -4.19 -3.51
C SER A 193 23.06 -3.73 -2.75
N TYR A 194 22.82 -3.35 -1.50
CA TYR A 194 23.85 -3.07 -0.51
C TYR A 194 23.49 -3.78 0.80
N SER A 195 24.49 -4.37 1.46
CA SER A 195 24.30 -5.06 2.73
C SER A 195 24.93 -4.26 3.87
N PHE A 196 24.14 -3.99 4.90
CA PHE A 196 24.60 -3.43 6.17
C PHE A 196 24.78 -4.56 7.19
N ASP A 197 25.81 -4.47 8.02
CA ASP A 197 25.89 -5.31 9.21
C ASP A 197 24.68 -5.01 10.11
N SER A 198 24.00 -6.04 10.59
CA SER A 198 22.84 -5.84 11.46
C SER A 198 23.31 -5.38 12.86
N PRO A 199 22.72 -4.31 13.43
CA PRO A 199 23.06 -3.88 14.79
C PRO A 199 22.64 -4.89 15.86
N VAL A 200 21.70 -5.79 15.53
CA VAL A 200 21.17 -6.83 16.43
C VAL A 200 21.07 -8.20 15.73
N PRO A 201 21.12 -9.32 16.46
CA PRO A 201 20.98 -10.65 15.88
C PRO A 201 19.66 -10.81 15.13
N VAL A 202 19.70 -11.01 13.80
CA VAL A 202 18.50 -11.25 12.99
C VAL A 202 17.88 -12.64 13.24
N SER A 203 18.59 -13.51 13.95
CA SER A 203 18.09 -14.82 14.43
C SER A 203 17.18 -14.72 15.66
N GLU A 204 17.07 -13.54 16.27
CA GLU A 204 16.13 -13.23 17.35
C GLU A 204 15.05 -12.29 16.81
N PHE A 205 13.98 -12.05 17.59
CA PHE A 205 13.00 -11.03 17.18
C PHE A 205 13.62 -9.63 17.24
N PHE A 206 13.55 -8.91 16.14
CA PHE A 206 13.97 -7.52 16.02
C PHE A 206 12.95 -6.72 15.22
N LYS A 207 12.80 -5.45 15.55
CA LYS A 207 11.88 -4.56 14.86
C LYS A 207 12.53 -3.97 13.61
N ILE A 208 11.84 -3.98 12.48
CA ILE A 208 12.15 -3.13 11.34
C ILE A 208 11.09 -2.05 11.28
N THR A 209 11.49 -0.81 11.01
CA THR A 209 10.58 0.32 10.76
C THR A 209 11.01 1.03 9.49
N ALA A 210 10.06 1.28 8.59
CA ALA A 210 10.22 2.06 7.38
C ALA A 210 9.24 3.24 7.41
N GLU A 211 9.77 4.45 7.54
CA GLU A 211 8.99 5.70 7.55
C GLU A 211 9.23 6.43 6.24
N GLU A 212 8.17 6.74 5.51
CA GLU A 212 8.26 7.59 4.32
C GLU A 212 7.64 8.95 4.55
N ARG A 213 8.36 9.98 4.11
CA ARG A 213 7.84 11.33 3.93
C ARG A 213 8.65 12.07 2.85
N ASP A 214 7.99 12.89 2.04
CA ASP A 214 8.65 13.78 1.06
C ASP A 214 9.61 13.04 0.11
N SER A 215 9.20 11.84 -0.37
CA SER A 215 10.01 10.94 -1.22
C SER A 215 11.34 10.49 -0.59
N GLU A 216 11.41 10.45 0.75
CA GLU A 216 12.50 9.87 1.53
C GLU A 216 11.94 8.76 2.43
N ILE A 217 12.48 7.54 2.31
CA ILE A 217 12.24 6.43 3.25
C ILE A 217 13.40 6.38 4.25
N ARG A 218 13.08 6.32 5.54
CA ARG A 218 14.03 6.04 6.62
C ARG A 218 13.81 4.63 7.13
N ILE A 219 14.88 3.84 7.16
CA ILE A 219 14.85 2.45 7.61
C ILE A 219 15.59 2.38 8.93
N SER A 220 14.90 1.94 9.97
CA SER A 220 15.47 1.71 11.30
C SER A 220 15.34 0.24 11.71
N VAL A 221 16.35 -0.24 12.44
CA VAL A 221 16.35 -1.54 13.11
C VAL A 221 16.29 -1.30 14.60
N ASN A 222 15.24 -1.81 15.25
CA ASN A 222 14.82 -1.39 16.58
C ASN A 222 14.67 0.13 16.65
N SER A 223 15.55 0.81 17.38
CA SER A 223 15.54 2.26 17.57
C SER A 223 16.67 2.96 16.82
N GLU A 224 17.49 2.21 16.07
CA GLU A 224 18.68 2.73 15.41
C GLU A 224 18.43 2.92 13.91
N LEU A 225 18.69 4.13 13.42
CA LEU A 225 18.66 4.42 11.99
C LEU A 225 19.73 3.58 11.29
N LEU A 226 19.31 2.81 10.29
CA LEU A 226 20.20 2.00 9.46
C LEU A 226 20.57 2.74 8.17
N ALA A 227 19.55 3.26 7.47
CA ALA A 227 19.72 3.86 6.16
C ALA A 227 18.59 4.82 5.80
N THR A 228 18.85 5.67 4.81
CA THR A 228 17.83 6.51 4.15
C THR A 228 17.84 6.30 2.66
N ILE A 229 16.68 6.32 2.02
CA ILE A 229 16.50 6.18 0.58
C ILE A 229 15.75 7.40 0.08
N THR A 230 16.34 8.17 -0.82
CA THR A 230 15.62 9.21 -1.56
C THR A 230 15.36 8.72 -2.98
N PHE A 231 14.17 8.98 -3.51
CA PHE A 231 13.80 8.59 -4.87
C PHE A 231 13.10 9.73 -5.61
N SER A 232 13.19 9.72 -6.93
CA SER A 232 12.66 10.80 -7.78
C SER A 232 12.57 10.35 -9.24
N GLU A 233 12.11 11.28 -10.09
CA GLU A 233 11.98 11.10 -11.54
C GLU A 233 11.00 9.98 -11.92
N GLU A 234 9.73 10.36 -11.99
CA GLU A 234 8.68 9.48 -12.48
C GLU A 234 8.87 9.12 -13.96
N GLY A 235 8.60 7.88 -14.31
CA GLY A 235 8.48 7.45 -15.69
C GLY A 235 8.07 6.00 -15.84
N VAL A 236 7.91 5.59 -17.10
CA VAL A 236 7.42 4.27 -17.48
C VAL A 236 8.52 3.46 -18.15
N TYR A 237 8.45 2.14 -18.06
CA TYR A 237 9.20 1.21 -18.91
C TYR A 237 8.25 0.56 -19.91
N GLU A 238 8.47 0.82 -21.20
CA GLU A 238 7.47 0.52 -22.24
C GLU A 238 7.34 -0.98 -22.55
N ASP A 239 8.37 -1.77 -22.25
CA ASP A 239 8.46 -3.21 -22.46
C ASP A 239 7.83 -4.04 -21.31
N ASP A 240 7.26 -3.37 -20.31
CA ASP A 240 6.55 -4.05 -19.23
C ASP A 240 5.14 -4.45 -19.65
N VAL A 241 4.79 -5.68 -19.25
CA VAL A 241 3.48 -6.29 -19.46
C VAL A 241 2.99 -6.77 -18.10
N PHE A 242 1.76 -6.40 -17.76
CA PHE A 242 1.20 -6.63 -16.43
C PHE A 242 0.05 -7.65 -16.49
N TYR A 243 -0.11 -8.42 -15.43
CA TYR A 243 -1.21 -9.38 -15.30
C TYR A 243 -2.50 -8.68 -14.87
N ASP A 244 -3.63 -9.11 -15.45
CA ASP A 244 -4.98 -8.67 -15.09
C ASP A 244 -5.20 -7.14 -15.14
N THR A 245 -4.45 -6.46 -16.02
CA THR A 245 -4.61 -5.03 -16.29
C THR A 245 -5.13 -4.79 -17.71
N PRO A 246 -5.75 -3.63 -17.98
CA PRO A 246 -6.00 -3.17 -19.34
C PRO A 246 -4.74 -3.20 -20.21
N ALA A 247 -4.89 -3.42 -21.51
CA ALA A 247 -3.75 -3.55 -22.44
C ALA A 247 -2.94 -2.25 -22.60
N ASP A 248 -3.52 -1.11 -22.27
CA ASP A 248 -2.92 0.23 -22.27
C ASP A 248 -2.43 0.67 -20.88
N PHE A 249 -2.60 -0.17 -19.85
CA PHE A 249 -2.07 0.10 -18.53
C PHE A 249 -0.54 0.24 -18.56
N LYS A 250 -0.04 1.25 -17.85
CA LYS A 250 1.37 1.51 -17.66
C LYS A 250 1.59 1.85 -16.21
N GLU A 251 2.49 1.13 -15.56
CA GLU A 251 2.93 1.46 -14.22
C GLU A 251 3.97 2.58 -14.24
N VAL A 252 3.79 3.55 -13.35
CA VAL A 252 4.73 4.66 -13.18
C VAL A 252 5.69 4.32 -12.04
N TYR A 253 6.98 4.51 -12.30
CA TYR A 253 8.06 4.26 -11.35
C TYR A 253 8.89 5.52 -11.10
N TYR A 254 9.39 5.68 -9.89
CA TYR A 254 10.54 6.52 -9.62
C TYR A 254 11.81 5.82 -10.11
N LYS A 255 12.50 6.45 -11.06
CA LYS A 255 13.68 5.88 -11.75
C LYS A 255 14.97 6.15 -11.02
N ASN A 256 15.06 7.27 -10.32
CA ASN A 256 16.24 7.59 -9.54
C ASN A 256 16.07 7.12 -8.11
N ALA A 257 17.09 6.48 -7.56
CA ALA A 257 17.16 6.12 -6.15
C ALA A 257 18.58 6.36 -5.62
N VAL A 258 18.68 6.85 -4.39
CA VAL A 258 19.96 7.04 -3.68
C VAL A 258 19.80 6.48 -2.28
N LEU A 259 20.61 5.46 -1.96
CA LEU A 259 20.70 4.87 -0.64
C LEU A 259 21.89 5.48 0.09
N LYS A 260 21.65 5.97 1.31
CA LYS A 260 22.67 6.46 2.22
C LYS A 260 22.70 5.64 3.50
N ASP A 261 23.89 5.48 4.05
CA ASP A 261 24.07 4.92 5.39
C ASP A 261 23.56 5.88 6.49
N ALA A 262 23.54 5.42 7.74
CA ALA A 262 23.13 6.22 8.90
C ALA A 262 23.99 7.49 9.13
N ALA A 263 25.21 7.54 8.58
CA ALA A 263 26.08 8.71 8.65
C ALA A 263 25.82 9.71 7.51
N GLY A 264 24.93 9.37 6.57
CA GLY A 264 24.57 10.19 5.42
C GLY A 264 25.50 10.02 4.21
N ASN A 265 26.38 9.03 4.21
CA ASN A 265 27.22 8.72 3.05
C ASN A 265 26.40 7.96 2.03
N GLU A 266 26.50 8.36 0.77
CA GLU A 266 25.95 7.59 -0.34
C GLU A 266 26.70 6.27 -0.51
N VAL A 267 25.97 5.16 -0.45
CA VAL A 267 26.51 3.80 -0.61
C VAL A 267 26.04 3.13 -1.90
N LEU A 268 24.92 3.60 -2.45
CA LEU A 268 24.38 3.10 -3.72
C LEU A 268 23.50 4.17 -4.39
N SER A 269 23.57 4.27 -5.71
CA SER A 269 22.67 5.10 -6.52
C SER A 269 22.28 4.36 -7.81
N LEU A 270 21.03 4.58 -8.24
CA LEU A 270 20.45 4.04 -9.46
C LEU A 270 19.76 5.15 -10.24
N SER A 271 19.72 5.02 -11.57
CA SER A 271 18.94 5.87 -12.48
C SER A 271 17.95 5.09 -13.34
N ASN A 272 17.69 3.85 -12.95
CA ASN A 272 16.87 2.85 -13.64
C ASN A 272 16.08 2.00 -12.64
N ALA A 273 15.75 2.56 -11.47
CA ALA A 273 14.98 1.87 -10.44
C ALA A 273 13.54 1.60 -10.92
N ARG A 274 12.93 0.58 -10.32
CA ARG A 274 11.53 0.19 -10.50
C ARG A 274 10.74 0.41 -9.21
N ILE A 275 10.84 1.58 -8.58
CA ILE A 275 10.10 1.90 -7.33
C ILE A 275 8.72 2.42 -7.72
N ALA A 276 7.65 1.69 -7.43
CA ALA A 276 6.31 2.06 -7.89
C ALA A 276 5.82 3.35 -7.22
N VAL A 277 5.23 4.25 -8.00
CA VAL A 277 4.53 5.43 -7.47
C VAL A 277 3.33 4.96 -6.68
N ASP A 278 2.41 4.24 -7.31
CA ASP A 278 1.26 3.59 -6.65
C ASP A 278 1.67 2.21 -6.11
N GLY A 279 2.52 2.22 -5.09
CA GLY A 279 3.16 1.02 -4.56
C GLY A 279 2.36 0.29 -3.50
N LYS A 280 2.80 -0.92 -3.15
CA LYS A 280 2.23 -1.76 -2.10
C LYS A 280 3.29 -2.32 -1.17
N PHE A 281 2.83 -2.80 -0.03
CA PHE A 281 3.65 -3.53 0.94
C PHE A 281 3.42 -5.03 0.83
N ALA A 282 4.46 -5.82 1.05
CA ALA A 282 4.32 -7.27 1.10
C ALA A 282 5.41 -7.91 1.94
N PHE A 283 5.18 -9.16 2.31
CA PHE A 283 6.18 -10.06 2.84
C PHE A 283 6.30 -11.26 1.93
N ALA A 284 7.54 -11.75 1.75
CA ALA A 284 7.76 -12.94 0.92
C ALA A 284 8.90 -13.80 1.44
N SER A 285 8.80 -15.10 1.14
CA SER A 285 9.85 -16.09 1.31
C SER A 285 10.01 -16.89 0.03
N ARG A 286 11.26 -17.12 -0.35
CA ARG A 286 11.66 -18.08 -1.38
C ARG A 286 12.61 -19.10 -0.79
N ASN A 287 12.09 -20.29 -0.49
CA ASN A 287 12.81 -21.38 0.18
C ASN A 287 13.42 -21.00 1.55
N GLY A 288 13.06 -19.85 2.11
CA GLY A 288 13.50 -19.42 3.43
C GLY A 288 12.43 -19.67 4.48
N ALA A 289 12.73 -19.26 5.71
CA ALA A 289 11.77 -19.25 6.79
C ALA A 289 12.03 -18.09 7.75
N PHE A 290 10.96 -17.42 8.18
CA PHE A 290 11.00 -16.34 9.15
C PHE A 290 9.70 -16.29 9.95
N ASP A 291 9.77 -15.69 11.12
CA ASP A 291 8.60 -15.34 11.91
C ASP A 291 8.31 -13.85 11.77
N LEU A 292 7.03 -13.51 11.73
CA LEU A 292 6.50 -12.16 11.67
C LEU A 292 5.57 -11.92 12.85
N ASP A 293 5.75 -10.79 13.53
CA ASP A 293 4.90 -10.35 14.64
C ASP A 293 4.71 -8.82 14.62
N ASN A 294 3.69 -8.34 15.34
CA ASN A 294 3.42 -6.93 15.60
C ASN A 294 3.48 -6.04 14.36
N PHE A 295 2.87 -6.48 13.25
CA PHE A 295 2.77 -5.63 12.07
C PHE A 295 1.93 -4.41 12.39
N LYS A 296 2.41 -3.24 11.99
CA LYS A 296 1.73 -1.97 12.15
C LYS A 296 1.94 -1.11 10.92
N ALA A 297 0.86 -0.50 10.47
CA ALA A 297 0.85 0.46 9.38
C ALA A 297 0.12 1.73 9.82
N ASP A 298 0.84 2.86 9.82
CA ASP A 298 0.28 4.20 10.06
C ASP A 298 0.35 4.99 8.76
N TYR A 299 -0.74 5.65 8.39
CA TYR A 299 -0.85 6.49 7.20
C TYR A 299 -1.33 7.88 7.56
N ILE A 300 -0.80 8.86 6.84
CA ILE A 300 -1.24 10.25 6.88
C ILE A 300 -1.74 10.57 5.48
N TYR A 301 -3.01 10.96 5.38
CA TYR A 301 -3.65 11.35 4.13
C TYR A 301 -3.83 12.87 4.08
N ASP A 302 -3.63 13.43 2.89
CA ASP A 302 -4.02 14.80 2.61
C ASP A 302 -5.56 14.84 2.51
N GLU A 303 -6.21 15.58 3.42
CA GLU A 303 -7.65 15.84 3.26
C GLU A 303 -7.84 16.72 2.03
N VAL A 304 -8.41 16.16 0.95
CA VAL A 304 -8.97 16.97 -0.12
C VAL A 304 -10.14 17.76 0.49
N VAL A 305 -9.89 19.02 0.83
CA VAL A 305 -10.95 19.94 1.23
C VAL A 305 -11.86 20.10 0.01
N GLU A 306 -12.99 19.37 -0.01
CA GLU A 306 -14.05 19.66 -0.97
C GLU A 306 -14.43 21.13 -0.79
N ALA A 307 -14.06 21.96 -1.78
CA ALA A 307 -14.48 23.33 -1.82
C ALA A 307 -16.01 23.33 -1.83
N THR A 308 -16.61 23.72 -0.70
CA THR A 308 -18.06 23.85 -0.59
C THR A 308 -18.51 24.77 -1.71
N PRO A 309 -19.41 24.36 -2.62
CA PRO A 309 -19.83 25.22 -3.72
C PRO A 309 -20.39 26.50 -3.13
N GLU A 310 -19.74 27.61 -3.48
CA GLU A 310 -20.11 28.94 -3.04
C GLU A 310 -21.55 29.19 -3.53
N ASN A 311 -22.51 29.23 -2.59
CA ASN A 311 -23.91 29.51 -2.88
C ASN A 311 -24.00 30.91 -3.50
N THR A 312 -23.96 30.98 -4.82
CA THR A 312 -24.26 32.20 -5.56
C THR A 312 -25.77 32.40 -5.54
N PRO A 313 -26.30 33.54 -5.06
CA PRO A 313 -27.73 33.80 -5.06
C PRO A 313 -28.26 33.83 -6.50
N SER A 314 -29.30 33.05 -6.76
CA SER A 314 -30.04 33.06 -8.03
C SER A 314 -30.83 34.37 -8.16
N ASP A 315 -30.41 35.23 -9.09
CA ASP A 315 -31.26 36.34 -9.55
C ASP A 315 -32.26 35.80 -10.59
N ALA A 316 -33.53 35.76 -10.18
CA ALA A 316 -34.66 35.45 -11.02
C ALA A 316 -35.19 36.72 -11.72
N SER A 317 -35.31 36.67 -13.05
CA SER A 317 -36.20 37.45 -13.95
C SER A 317 -35.53 37.55 -15.32
N ASN A 318 -36.08 37.12 -16.46
CA ASN A 318 -37.44 37.28 -16.94
C ASN A 318 -37.79 36.29 -18.08
N ALA A 319 -39.09 36.05 -18.22
CA ALA A 319 -39.86 35.17 -19.10
C ALA A 319 -39.75 35.50 -20.63
N THR A 320 -40.19 34.75 -21.67
CA THR A 320 -41.17 33.66 -21.94
C THR A 320 -40.99 33.17 -23.44
N PRO A 321 -41.80 32.28 -24.08
CA PRO A 321 -41.34 31.18 -24.95
C PRO A 321 -41.97 31.15 -26.39
N GLU A 322 -41.74 30.09 -27.18
CA GLU A 322 -42.65 29.47 -28.20
C GLU A 322 -41.92 28.25 -28.85
N GLU A 323 -42.42 27.00 -28.72
CA GLU A 323 -43.29 26.23 -29.66
C GLU A 323 -42.67 25.92 -31.06
N THR A 324 -42.81 24.79 -31.77
CA THR A 324 -43.43 23.45 -31.61
C THR A 324 -43.01 22.58 -32.83
N ALA A 325 -43.08 21.23 -32.69
CA ALA A 325 -43.20 20.15 -33.70
C ALA A 325 -41.90 19.59 -34.35
N SER A 326 -41.72 18.31 -34.70
CA SER A 326 -42.65 17.17 -34.90
C SER A 326 -41.91 15.80 -34.95
N LEU A 327 -42.57 14.79 -34.37
CA LEU A 327 -42.62 13.31 -34.58
C LEU A 327 -42.36 12.80 -36.04
N ALA A 328 -41.96 11.56 -36.39
CA ALA A 328 -41.62 10.27 -35.73
C ALA A 328 -41.12 9.22 -36.82
N PRO A 329 -41.40 7.88 -36.82
CA PRO A 329 -40.50 6.75 -36.47
C PRO A 329 -40.44 5.56 -37.51
N ILE A 330 -39.98 4.37 -37.06
CA ILE A 330 -40.23 2.94 -37.50
C ILE A 330 -38.91 2.21 -37.94
N GLN A 331 -38.39 1.11 -37.35
CA GLN A 331 -38.79 -0.26 -36.91
C GLN A 331 -38.46 -1.42 -37.91
N THR A 332 -37.57 -2.33 -37.47
CA THR A 332 -37.49 -3.83 -37.58
C THR A 332 -37.51 -4.60 -38.93
N THR A 333 -36.58 -5.57 -39.07
CA THR A 333 -36.83 -7.04 -39.23
C THR A 333 -35.54 -7.90 -39.12
N GLY A 334 -35.58 -9.00 -38.35
CA GLY A 334 -34.62 -10.15 -38.38
C GLY A 334 -34.99 -11.20 -39.46
N PRO A 335 -34.48 -12.46 -39.48
CA PRO A 335 -34.32 -13.38 -38.33
C PRO A 335 -33.05 -14.31 -38.34
N SER A 336 -33.04 -15.27 -37.39
CA SER A 336 -32.01 -16.16 -36.80
C SER A 336 -31.65 -17.48 -37.50
N GLU A 337 -30.56 -18.16 -37.02
CA GLU A 337 -30.45 -19.59 -36.62
C GLU A 337 -29.11 -19.80 -35.84
N GLU A 338 -29.07 -20.00 -34.52
CA GLU A 338 -29.17 -21.21 -33.65
C GLU A 338 -27.94 -22.16 -33.62
N SER A 339 -27.27 -22.23 -32.45
CA SER A 339 -26.51 -23.40 -31.96
C SER A 339 -26.44 -23.37 -30.43
N LYS A 340 -26.70 -24.52 -29.79
CA LYS A 340 -26.95 -24.73 -28.35
C LYS A 340 -25.69 -25.15 -27.57
N GLY A 341 -25.60 -24.67 -26.32
CA GLY A 341 -24.77 -25.18 -25.22
C GLY A 341 -25.23 -24.55 -23.88
N PRO A 342 -25.12 -25.22 -22.72
CA PRO A 342 -26.19 -25.20 -21.71
C PRO A 342 -26.04 -24.22 -20.52
N SER A 343 -27.19 -23.66 -20.15
CA SER A 343 -27.78 -23.44 -18.82
C SER A 343 -26.96 -22.75 -17.71
N ALA A 344 -27.18 -21.45 -17.55
CA ALA A 344 -27.08 -20.74 -16.28
C ALA A 344 -28.38 -20.92 -15.48
N THR A 345 -28.27 -21.21 -14.19
CA THR A 345 -29.35 -20.98 -13.22
C THR A 345 -29.24 -19.54 -12.73
N ASP A 346 -30.27 -18.80 -13.11
CA ASP A 346 -30.62 -17.45 -12.71
C ASP A 346 -31.02 -17.43 -11.23
N ASN A 347 -30.51 -16.44 -10.50
CA ASN A 347 -31.12 -15.89 -9.28
C ASN A 347 -30.73 -14.41 -9.25
N GLY A 348 -31.42 -13.59 -10.03
CA GLY A 348 -31.54 -12.17 -9.71
C GLY A 348 -32.24 -11.99 -8.37
N THR A 349 -31.87 -10.99 -7.58
CA THR A 349 -32.59 -9.70 -7.46
C THR A 349 -31.84 -8.77 -6.48
N GLU A 350 -31.91 -7.46 -6.77
CA GLU A 350 -31.78 -6.29 -5.87
C GLU A 350 -30.40 -5.66 -5.65
N ASP A 351 -29.94 -4.96 -6.70
CA ASP A 351 -29.22 -3.68 -6.54
C ASP A 351 -30.13 -2.66 -5.85
N GLY A 352 -29.74 -2.18 -4.66
CA GLY A 352 -30.47 -1.09 -4.01
C GLY A 352 -30.24 -0.81 -2.52
N ALA A 353 -29.27 -1.44 -1.83
CA ALA A 353 -29.17 -1.34 -0.36
C ALA A 353 -27.96 -0.57 0.21
N SER A 354 -27.04 -0.04 -0.61
CA SER A 354 -25.78 0.55 -0.11
C SER A 354 -25.80 2.06 0.16
N ARG A 355 -26.87 2.81 -0.18
CA ARG A 355 -26.97 4.25 0.12
C ARG A 355 -27.82 4.61 1.35
N SER A 356 -28.51 3.66 1.99
CA SER A 356 -29.41 3.96 3.13
C SER A 356 -28.72 3.98 4.50
N TYR A 357 -27.57 3.31 4.65
CA TYR A 357 -26.87 3.20 5.95
C TYR A 357 -26.04 4.45 6.30
N VAL A 358 -25.52 5.18 5.31
CA VAL A 358 -24.73 6.40 5.55
C VAL A 358 -25.60 7.50 6.20
N TRP A 359 -26.84 7.68 5.74
CA TRP A 359 -27.77 8.64 6.34
C TRP A 359 -28.19 8.24 7.76
N LEU A 360 -28.34 6.94 8.03
CA LEU A 360 -28.67 6.44 9.37
C LEU A 360 -27.55 6.73 10.37
N ILE A 361 -26.28 6.53 9.96
CA ILE A 361 -25.09 6.83 10.76
C ILE A 361 -24.99 8.33 11.05
N ILE A 362 -25.23 9.18 10.05
CA ILE A 362 -25.22 10.65 10.21
C ILE A 362 -26.31 11.11 11.19
N VAL A 363 -27.53 10.56 11.11
CA VAL A 363 -28.62 10.91 12.03
C VAL A 363 -28.31 10.51 13.47
N ILE A 364 -27.69 9.33 13.67
CA ILE A 364 -27.28 8.87 15.00
C ILE A 364 -26.17 9.76 15.58
N ALA A 365 -25.17 10.13 14.77
CA ALA A 365 -24.07 11.00 15.19
C ALA A 365 -24.57 12.40 15.60
N VAL A 366 -25.50 12.99 14.83
CA VAL A 366 -26.09 14.29 15.14
C VAL A 366 -26.95 14.23 16.43
N ALA A 367 -27.68 13.14 16.65
CA ALA A 367 -28.47 12.96 17.87
C ALA A 367 -27.58 12.83 19.12
N VAL A 368 -26.45 12.11 19.02
CA VAL A 368 -25.47 11.98 20.11
C VAL A 368 -24.83 13.34 20.42
N LEU A 369 -24.43 14.10 19.40
CA LEU A 369 -23.89 15.45 19.57
C LEU A 369 -24.88 16.40 20.24
N ALA A 370 -26.15 16.38 19.82
CA ALA A 370 -27.20 17.20 20.44
C ALA A 370 -27.41 16.82 21.92
N ALA A 371 -27.40 15.52 22.24
CA ALA A 371 -27.54 15.04 23.62
C ALA A 371 -26.34 15.48 24.50
N VAL A 372 -25.11 15.41 23.97
CA VAL A 372 -23.89 15.85 24.66
C VAL A 372 -23.95 17.37 24.93
N VAL A 373 -24.36 18.17 23.95
CA VAL A 373 -24.51 19.62 24.12
C VAL A 373 -25.55 19.95 25.19
N VAL A 374 -26.68 19.25 25.22
CA VAL A 374 -27.70 19.43 26.25
C VAL A 374 -27.17 19.07 27.64
N VAL A 375 -26.43 17.97 27.79
CA VAL A 375 -25.81 17.57 29.07
C VAL A 375 -24.77 18.60 29.54
N VAL A 376 -23.97 19.15 28.62
CA VAL A 376 -22.98 20.20 28.93
C VAL A 376 -23.66 21.49 29.38
N ILE A 377 -24.75 21.91 28.72
CA ILE A 377 -25.53 23.10 29.09
C ILE A 377 -26.21 22.92 30.45
N ILE A 378 -26.75 21.72 30.75
CA ILE A 378 -27.36 21.43 32.05
C ILE A 378 -26.29 21.42 33.17
N ARG A 379 -25.10 20.86 32.90
CA ARG A 379 -23.98 20.86 33.86
C ARG A 379 -23.41 22.26 34.10
N SER A 380 -23.31 23.11 33.08
CA SER A 380 -22.82 24.48 33.22
C SER A 380 -23.80 25.38 33.98
N ARG A 381 -25.11 25.15 33.82
CA ARG A 381 -26.16 25.84 34.60
C ARG A 381 -26.22 25.39 36.06
N LYS A 382 -25.92 24.13 36.38
CA LYS A 382 -25.81 23.66 37.78
C LYS A 382 -24.57 24.16 38.53
N LYS A 383 -23.53 24.61 37.83
CA LYS A 383 -22.35 25.25 38.44
C LYS A 383 -22.52 26.75 38.69
N SER A 384 -23.58 27.36 38.18
CA SER A 384 -23.82 28.81 38.24
C SER A 384 -25.05 29.19 39.07
N ALA A 385 -25.57 28.27 39.89
CA ALA A 385 -26.65 28.50 40.84
C ALA A 385 -26.16 28.30 42.27
#